data_AF-A0A1Z9M100-F1
#
_entry.id   AF-A0A1Z9M100-F1
#
_cell.length_a   1.000
_cell.length_b   1.000
_cell.length_c   1.000
_cell.angle_alpha   90.00
_cell.angle_beta   90.00
_cell.angle_gamma   90.00
#
_symmetry.space_group_name_H-M   'P 1'
#
loop_
_entity.id
_entity.type
_entity.pdbx_description
1 polymer ?
#
loop_
_entity_poly.entity_id
_entity_poly.type
_entity_poly.pdbx_seq_one_letter_code
_entity_poly.pdbx_strand_id
1 'polypeptide(L)'
;MGRPIKKTKMAQTTDAFGGDLSGKIAVTAYRPSGASKVDSTTAYIISQRASQKFKIHLEDSTEKVYCLRAVAPGSLSATPPSGADGVFCVQVILDDSTVAYVEKFYNNTIHCVTAAGTTKTIKYQLNAEGTDEGQVSGVANVDVR
;
A
#
# COMPACT_ATOMS: atom_id res chain seq x y z
N MET A 1 -9.08 -13.24 -13.84
CA MET A 1 -9.18 -12.53 -12.54
C MET A 1 -8.15 -13.11 -11.59
N GLY A 2 -7.11 -12.34 -11.24
CA GLY A 2 -6.08 -12.79 -10.28
C GLY A 2 -6.65 -12.96 -8.87
N ARG A 3 -6.19 -13.97 -8.13
CA ARG A 3 -6.69 -14.26 -6.79
C ARG A 3 -6.40 -13.07 -5.84
N PRO A 4 -7.37 -12.63 -5.02
CA PRO A 4 -7.16 -11.57 -4.03
C PRO A 4 -5.94 -11.85 -3.16
N ILE A 5 -5.30 -10.78 -2.66
CA ILE A 5 -4.16 -10.92 -1.75
C ILE A 5 -4.57 -11.73 -0.52
N LYS A 6 -3.69 -12.62 -0.05
CA LYS A 6 -3.93 -13.41 1.15
C LYS A 6 -4.23 -12.49 2.33
N LYS A 7 -5.31 -12.78 3.05
CA LYS A 7 -5.72 -12.04 4.24
C LYS A 7 -4.62 -11.95 5.30
N THR A 8 -3.73 -12.94 5.40
CA THR A 8 -2.62 -12.96 6.37
C THR A 8 -1.60 -11.83 6.18
N LYS A 9 -1.53 -11.25 4.97
CA LYS A 9 -0.69 -10.09 4.63
C LYS A 9 -1.37 -8.73 4.92
N MET A 10 -2.59 -8.76 5.46
CA MET A 10 -3.38 -7.60 5.88
C MET A 10 -3.70 -7.74 7.37
N ALA A 11 -4.05 -6.64 8.04
CA ALA A 11 -4.52 -6.70 9.42
C ALA A 11 -5.90 -7.39 9.42
N GLN A 12 -5.92 -8.69 9.74
CA GLN A 12 -7.07 -9.58 9.52
C GLN A 12 -8.34 -9.23 10.32
N THR A 13 -8.30 -8.24 11.21
CA THR A 13 -9.44 -7.87 12.06
C THR A 13 -9.58 -6.36 12.16
N THR A 14 -10.82 -5.92 12.28
CA THR A 14 -11.26 -4.58 12.71
C THR A 14 -10.84 -4.24 14.16
N ASP A 15 -10.20 -5.18 14.86
CA ASP A 15 -9.82 -5.08 16.28
C ASP A 15 -8.30 -5.07 16.49
N ALA A 16 -7.51 -4.77 15.45
CA ALA A 16 -6.06 -4.59 15.59
C ALA A 16 -5.67 -3.24 16.24
N PHE A 17 -6.53 -2.69 17.11
CA PHE A 17 -6.12 -1.61 18.01
C PHE A 17 -5.13 -2.19 19.02
N GLY A 18 -3.83 -1.98 18.77
CA GLY A 18 -2.76 -2.48 19.62
C GLY A 18 -2.38 -3.95 19.42
N GLY A 19 -2.81 -4.58 18.31
CA GLY A 19 -2.35 -5.92 17.93
C GLY A 19 -0.94 -5.90 17.31
N ASP A 20 -0.34 -7.09 17.13
CA ASP A 20 0.95 -7.21 16.44
C ASP A 20 0.80 -6.81 14.95
N LEU A 21 1.13 -5.55 14.67
CA LEU A 21 1.11 -4.95 13.34
C LEU A 21 2.31 -5.43 12.49
N SER A 22 3.24 -6.19 13.10
CA SER A 22 4.40 -6.76 12.44
C SER A 22 4.01 -7.53 11.17
N GLY A 23 4.54 -7.10 10.04
CA GLY A 23 4.33 -7.76 8.75
C GLY A 23 3.05 -7.36 8.02
N LYS A 24 2.33 -6.31 8.47
CA LYS A 24 1.17 -5.76 7.74
C LYS A 24 1.59 -4.68 6.76
N ILE A 25 1.03 -4.68 5.56
CA ILE A 25 1.38 -3.69 4.52
C ILE A 25 1.11 -2.27 5.02
N ALA A 26 2.16 -1.47 5.08
CA ALA A 26 2.11 -0.07 5.47
C ALA A 26 1.53 0.78 4.34
N VAL A 27 0.82 1.84 4.72
CA VAL A 27 0.38 2.88 3.80
C VAL A 27 1.39 4.01 3.87
N THR A 28 2.03 4.31 2.73
CA THR A 28 3.05 5.38 2.65
C THR A 28 2.43 6.77 2.79
N ALA A 29 1.33 7.00 2.07
CA ALA A 29 0.59 8.25 2.17
C ALA A 29 -0.85 8.07 1.73
N TYR A 30 -1.72 8.90 2.27
CA TYR A 30 -3.14 8.95 1.88
C TYR A 30 -3.61 10.39 1.73
N ARG A 31 -4.66 10.58 0.94
CA ARG A 31 -5.32 11.86 0.74
C ARG A 31 -6.84 11.66 0.80
N PRO A 32 -7.51 12.18 1.85
CA PRO A 32 -8.97 12.16 1.91
C PRO A 32 -9.59 13.03 0.81
N SER A 33 -10.83 12.70 0.43
CA SER A 33 -11.60 13.49 -0.52
C SER A 33 -11.71 14.95 -0.07
N GLY A 34 -11.34 15.89 -0.94
CA GLY A 34 -11.39 17.33 -0.64
C GLY A 34 -10.41 17.84 0.42
N ALA A 35 -9.49 16.99 0.91
CA ALA A 35 -8.57 17.35 1.98
C ALA A 35 -7.09 17.34 1.55
N SER A 36 -6.23 17.75 2.48
CA SER A 36 -4.78 17.72 2.32
C SER A 36 -4.23 16.29 2.35
N LYS A 37 -3.10 16.09 1.67
CA LYS A 37 -2.33 14.85 1.72
C LYS A 37 -1.73 14.67 3.12
N VAL A 38 -1.72 13.43 3.60
CA VAL A 38 -1.04 13.00 4.82
C VAL A 38 0.04 11.98 4.43
N ASP A 39 1.30 12.29 4.72
CA ASP A 39 2.36 11.30 4.74
C ASP A 39 2.19 10.47 6.01
N SER A 40 1.96 9.19 5.82
CA SER A 40 1.60 8.31 6.92
C SER A 40 2.86 7.67 7.47
N THR A 41 2.95 7.68 8.78
CA THR A 41 3.88 6.79 9.46
C THR A 41 3.13 5.58 9.99
N THR A 42 1.89 5.70 10.49
CA THR A 42 1.21 4.62 11.23
C THR A 42 0.11 3.89 10.46
N ALA A 43 -0.40 4.41 9.34
CA ALA A 43 -1.52 3.81 8.62
C ALA A 43 -1.17 2.46 7.96
N TYR A 44 -2.13 1.54 7.93
CA TYR A 44 -1.95 0.19 7.39
C TYR A 44 -3.22 -0.34 6.70
N ILE A 45 -3.04 -1.36 5.85
CA ILE A 45 -4.14 -2.02 5.13
C ILE A 45 -4.83 -3.06 6.03
N ILE A 46 -6.14 -2.89 6.24
CA ILE A 46 -6.99 -3.83 6.97
C ILE A 46 -7.51 -4.91 6.02
N SER A 47 -8.12 -4.52 4.90
CA SER A 47 -8.76 -5.50 4.02
C SER A 47 -9.04 -4.98 2.61
N GLN A 48 -8.91 -5.87 1.62
CA GLN A 48 -9.26 -5.60 0.24
C GLN A 48 -10.78 -5.65 0.03
N ARG A 49 -11.36 -4.59 -0.52
CA ARG A 49 -12.79 -4.50 -0.92
C ARG A 49 -12.98 -4.74 -2.42
N ALA A 50 -12.02 -4.31 -3.23
CA ALA A 50 -11.95 -4.57 -4.67
C ALA A 50 -10.48 -4.54 -5.10
N SER A 51 -10.19 -4.80 -6.39
CA SER A 51 -8.81 -4.83 -6.90
C SER A 51 -7.99 -3.59 -6.57
N GLN A 52 -8.63 -2.41 -6.47
CA GLN A 52 -7.99 -1.14 -6.10
C GLN A 52 -8.63 -0.48 -4.86
N LYS A 53 -9.65 -1.08 -4.24
CA LYS A 53 -10.32 -0.48 -3.06
C LYS A 53 -9.94 -1.26 -1.81
N PHE A 54 -9.49 -0.55 -0.79
CA PHE A 54 -9.02 -1.14 0.45
C PHE A 54 -9.60 -0.37 1.64
N LYS A 55 -9.97 -1.10 2.69
CA LYS A 55 -10.20 -0.50 4.00
C LYS A 55 -8.84 -0.32 4.66
N ILE A 56 -8.53 0.92 5.05
CA ILE A 56 -7.27 1.30 5.69
C ILE A 56 -7.56 1.89 7.07
N HIS A 57 -6.66 1.64 8.01
CA HIS A 57 -6.64 2.29 9.31
C HIS A 57 -5.80 3.57 9.20
N LEU A 58 -6.33 4.70 9.66
CA LEU A 58 -5.69 6.01 9.55
C LEU A 58 -5.03 6.44 10.86
N GLU A 59 -4.18 7.48 10.79
CA GLU A 59 -3.50 8.09 11.94
C GLU A 59 -4.48 8.55 13.03
N ASP A 60 -5.67 8.99 12.63
CA ASP A 60 -6.74 9.46 13.52
C ASP A 60 -7.57 8.32 14.11
N SER A 61 -7.08 7.08 14.06
CA SER A 61 -7.75 5.89 14.58
C SER A 61 -9.02 5.49 13.80
N THR A 62 -9.36 6.20 12.71
CA THR A 62 -10.53 5.86 11.90
C THR A 62 -10.21 4.84 10.82
N GLU A 63 -11.23 4.11 10.39
CA GLU A 63 -11.10 3.15 9.30
C GLU A 63 -12.00 3.54 8.14
N LYS A 64 -11.40 3.74 6.96
CA LYS A 64 -12.13 4.23 5.78
C LYS A 64 -11.75 3.47 4.52
N VAL A 65 -12.59 3.54 3.48
CA VAL A 65 -12.35 2.84 2.22
C VAL A 65 -11.66 3.77 1.23
N TYR A 66 -10.40 3.47 0.92
CA TYR A 66 -9.59 4.28 0.03
C TYR A 66 -9.26 3.53 -1.27
N CYS A 67 -9.00 4.29 -2.33
CA CYS A 67 -8.52 3.75 -3.61
C CYS A 67 -6.99 3.79 -3.70
N LEU A 68 -6.38 2.64 -3.98
CA LEU A 68 -4.95 2.53 -4.26
C LEU A 68 -4.60 3.23 -5.57
N ARG A 69 -3.51 3.98 -5.56
CA ARG A 69 -2.96 4.70 -6.72
C ARG A 69 -1.45 4.48 -6.81
N ALA A 70 -1.01 4.09 -8.00
CA ALA A 70 0.41 3.93 -8.33
C ALA A 70 1.01 5.28 -8.73
N VAL A 71 1.01 6.23 -7.80
CA VAL A 71 1.59 7.56 -8.00
C VAL A 71 2.36 7.96 -6.75
N ALA A 72 3.30 8.88 -6.93
CA ALA A 72 4.02 9.45 -5.79
C ALA A 72 3.06 10.15 -4.82
N PRO A 73 3.39 10.21 -3.51
CA PRO A 73 2.53 10.85 -2.50
C PRO A 73 2.03 12.24 -2.90
N GLY A 74 2.91 13.07 -3.48
CA GLY A 74 2.56 14.42 -3.93
C GLY A 74 1.57 14.49 -5.10
N SER A 75 1.37 13.39 -5.82
CA SER A 75 0.46 13.28 -6.97
C SER A 75 -0.89 12.64 -6.61
N LEU A 76 -1.14 12.34 -5.33
CA LEU A 76 -2.44 11.85 -4.89
C LEU A 76 -3.52 12.91 -5.13
N SER A 77 -4.54 12.53 -5.90
CA SER A 77 -5.70 13.37 -6.22
C SER A 77 -6.59 13.60 -5.00
N ALA A 78 -7.07 14.83 -4.81
CA ALA A 78 -8.12 15.11 -3.81
C ALA A 78 -9.52 14.65 -4.27
N THR A 79 -9.65 14.16 -5.49
CA THR A 79 -10.90 13.68 -6.09
C THR A 79 -10.78 12.17 -6.32
N PRO A 80 -11.20 11.35 -5.34
CA PRO A 80 -11.17 9.90 -5.48
C PRO A 80 -12.26 9.41 -6.46
N PRO A 81 -12.12 8.18 -6.99
CA PRO A 81 -13.21 7.52 -7.71
C PRO A 81 -14.44 7.36 -6.82
N SER A 82 -15.60 7.27 -7.46
CA SER A 82 -16.88 7.05 -6.77
C SER A 82 -16.83 5.85 -5.81
N GLY A 83 -17.35 6.06 -4.61
CA GLY A 83 -17.39 5.07 -3.53
C GLY A 83 -16.04 4.79 -2.88
N ALA A 84 -15.19 5.81 -2.74
CA ALA A 84 -14.02 5.80 -1.88
C ALA A 84 -13.92 7.15 -1.14
N ASP A 85 -13.50 7.09 0.12
CA ASP A 85 -13.32 8.23 1.02
C ASP A 85 -12.04 9.04 0.71
N GLY A 86 -11.17 8.49 -0.15
CA GLY A 86 -9.91 9.10 -0.55
C GLY A 86 -9.06 8.16 -1.42
N VAL A 87 -7.83 8.58 -1.68
CA VAL A 87 -6.82 7.78 -2.39
C VAL A 87 -5.59 7.58 -1.52
N PHE A 88 -4.86 6.50 -1.73
CA PHE A 88 -3.61 6.22 -1.02
C PHE A 88 -2.60 5.58 -1.96
N CYS A 89 -1.33 5.64 -1.59
CA CYS A 89 -0.24 4.95 -2.27
C CYS A 89 0.55 4.08 -1.29
N VAL A 90 1.12 3.01 -1.84
CA VAL A 90 2.10 2.16 -1.15
C VAL A 90 3.36 2.19 -1.98
N GLN A 91 4.45 2.61 -1.37
CA GLN A 91 5.78 2.60 -1.95
C GLN A 91 6.34 1.18 -1.93
N VAL A 92 7.11 0.88 -2.96
CA VAL A 92 7.89 -0.34 -3.06
C VAL A 92 9.27 0.02 -3.60
N ILE A 93 10.31 -0.60 -3.05
CA ILE A 93 11.68 -0.51 -3.56
C ILE A 93 11.94 -1.74 -4.43
N LEU A 94 12.32 -1.53 -5.67
CA LEU A 94 12.67 -2.60 -6.60
C LEU A 94 14.07 -3.15 -6.31
N ASP A 95 14.42 -4.27 -6.93
CA ASP A 95 15.71 -4.94 -6.80
C ASP A 95 16.90 -4.13 -7.38
N ASP A 96 16.61 -3.15 -8.22
CA ASP A 96 17.57 -2.17 -8.73
C ASP A 96 17.59 -0.85 -7.91
N SER A 97 17.04 -0.88 -6.68
CA SER A 97 16.85 0.28 -5.79
C SER A 97 15.92 1.36 -6.35
N THR A 98 15.18 1.10 -7.44
CA THR A 98 14.23 2.07 -7.98
C THR A 98 12.99 2.16 -7.09
N VAL A 99 12.56 3.39 -6.80
CA VAL A 99 11.28 3.65 -6.15
C VAL A 99 10.13 3.46 -7.13
N ALA A 100 9.15 2.65 -6.75
CA ALA A 100 7.91 2.45 -7.48
C ALA A 100 6.69 2.49 -6.54
N TYR A 101 5.50 2.54 -7.12
CA TYR A 101 4.24 2.60 -6.39
C TYR A 101 3.30 1.49 -6.82
N VAL A 102 2.64 0.85 -5.86
CA VAL A 102 1.77 -0.30 -6.14
C VAL A 102 0.46 0.14 -6.80
N GLU A 103 0.13 -0.49 -7.91
CA GLU A 103 -1.14 -0.33 -8.62
C GLU A 103 -2.16 -1.39 -8.21
N LYS A 104 -1.70 -2.64 -8.08
CA LYS A 104 -2.53 -3.80 -7.74
C LYS A 104 -1.72 -4.82 -6.96
N PHE A 105 -2.32 -5.35 -5.90
CA PHE A 105 -1.78 -6.46 -5.13
C PHE A 105 -2.31 -7.80 -5.61
N TYR A 106 -1.42 -8.77 -5.74
CA TYR A 106 -1.73 -10.19 -5.86
C TYR A 106 -1.09 -10.95 -4.70
N ASN A 107 -1.36 -12.26 -4.65
CA ASN A 107 -0.85 -13.08 -3.55
C ASN A 107 0.69 -13.10 -3.48
N ASN A 108 1.37 -13.25 -4.62
CA ASN A 108 2.84 -13.39 -4.68
C ASN A 108 3.52 -12.29 -5.51
N THR A 109 2.76 -11.49 -6.25
CA THR A 109 3.25 -10.43 -7.11
C THR A 109 2.50 -9.14 -6.85
N ILE A 110 3.10 -8.04 -7.27
CA ILE A 110 2.47 -6.73 -7.35
C ILE A 110 2.56 -6.23 -8.78
N HIS A 111 1.57 -5.45 -9.21
CA HIS A 111 1.76 -4.53 -10.33
C HIS A 111 2.15 -3.20 -9.73
N CYS A 112 3.26 -2.65 -10.18
CA CYS A 112 3.78 -1.37 -9.72
C CYS A 112 4.10 -0.46 -10.91
N VAL A 113 4.10 0.84 -10.67
CA VAL A 113 4.49 1.86 -11.64
C VAL A 113 5.65 2.62 -11.04
N THR A 114 6.77 2.66 -11.76
CA THR A 114 7.95 3.45 -11.40
C THR A 114 7.62 4.95 -11.51
N ALA A 115 8.42 5.80 -10.87
CA ALA A 115 8.28 7.25 -11.03
C ALA A 115 8.36 7.71 -12.50
N ALA A 116 9.06 6.97 -13.35
CA ALA A 116 9.15 7.20 -14.80
C ALA A 116 7.91 6.72 -15.60
N GLY A 117 6.87 6.22 -14.93
CA GLY A 117 5.64 5.75 -15.57
C GLY A 117 5.71 4.34 -16.16
N THR A 118 6.82 3.62 -15.98
CA THR A 118 6.94 2.24 -16.46
C THR A 118 6.20 1.29 -15.52
N THR A 119 5.22 0.56 -16.05
CA THR A 119 4.51 -0.50 -15.32
C THR A 119 5.30 -1.80 -15.33
N LYS A 120 5.45 -2.43 -14.17
CA LYS A 120 6.11 -3.73 -14.01
C LYS A 120 5.30 -4.66 -13.11
N THR A 121 5.39 -5.96 -13.38
CA THR A 121 4.89 -7.01 -12.49
C THR A 121 6.07 -7.75 -11.89
N ILE A 122 6.22 -7.72 -10.57
CA ILE A 122 7.36 -8.30 -9.87
C ILE A 122 6.90 -9.06 -8.63
N LYS A 123 7.68 -10.06 -8.21
CA LYS A 123 7.48 -10.70 -6.91
C LYS A 123 7.76 -9.68 -5.81
N TYR A 124 7.11 -9.83 -4.67
CA TYR A 124 7.38 -8.95 -3.53
C TYR A 124 7.55 -9.73 -2.24
N GLN A 125 8.35 -9.16 -1.37
CA GLN A 125 8.47 -9.52 0.03
C GLN A 125 7.98 -8.37 0.92
N LEU A 126 7.83 -8.68 2.20
CA LEU A 126 7.30 -7.81 3.22
C LEU A 126 8.37 -7.69 4.29
N ASN A 127 9.13 -6.59 4.30
CA ASN A 127 10.19 -6.35 5.28
C ASN A 127 9.95 -5.04 6.02
N ALA A 128 10.32 -5.01 7.30
CA ALA A 128 10.18 -3.81 8.13
C ALA A 128 11.11 -2.70 7.63
N GLU A 129 10.67 -1.45 7.81
CA GLU A 129 11.44 -0.25 7.49
C GLU A 129 12.80 -0.30 8.23
N GLY A 130 13.90 -0.20 7.47
CA GLY A 130 15.28 -0.36 7.97
C GLY A 130 15.98 -1.67 7.58
N THR A 131 15.28 -2.62 6.95
CA THR A 131 15.88 -3.86 6.41
C THR A 131 16.24 -3.76 4.91
N ASP A 132 16.57 -2.56 4.44
CA ASP A 132 17.06 -2.25 3.08
C ASP A 132 18.19 -3.19 2.65
N GLU A 133 19.01 -3.64 3.59
CA GLU A 133 20.22 -4.43 3.34
C GLU A 133 19.97 -5.87 2.80
N GLY A 134 18.71 -6.27 2.62
CA GLY A 134 18.31 -7.59 2.14
C GLY A 134 17.74 -7.62 0.71
N GLN A 135 18.23 -6.76 -0.21
CA GLN A 135 17.78 -6.78 -1.61
C GLN A 135 17.98 -8.18 -2.23
N VAL A 136 16.87 -8.82 -2.57
CA VAL A 136 16.86 -10.11 -3.28
C VAL A 136 16.59 -9.82 -4.76
N SER A 137 17.49 -10.26 -5.64
CA SER A 137 17.34 -10.10 -7.08
C SER A 137 15.97 -10.60 -7.56
N GLY A 138 15.26 -9.76 -8.33
CA GLY A 138 13.94 -10.06 -8.86
C GLY A 138 12.78 -10.01 -7.84
N VAL A 139 13.01 -9.47 -6.63
CA VAL A 139 11.99 -9.31 -5.59
C VAL A 139 11.97 -7.87 -5.09
N ALA A 140 10.80 -7.26 -5.17
CA ALA A 140 10.56 -5.92 -4.65
C ALA A 140 10.26 -5.95 -3.14
N ASN A 141 10.70 -4.92 -2.42
CA ASN A 141 10.45 -4.79 -1.00
C ASN A 141 9.30 -3.82 -0.74
N VAL A 142 8.22 -4.34 -0.14
CA VAL A 142 7.07 -3.53 0.31
C VAL A 142 7.18 -3.34 1.82
N ASP A 143 7.07 -2.09 2.25
CA ASP A 143 7.18 -1.75 3.67
C ASP A 143 6.03 -2.36 4.48
N VAL A 144 6.40 -2.87 5.65
CA VAL A 144 5.43 -3.32 6.67
C VAL A 144 5.51 -2.52 7.94
N ARG A 145 4.41 -2.57 8.68
CA ARG A 145 4.32 -2.15 10.06
C ARG A 145 4.88 -3.21 11.01
#